data_AF-A0A540K7W1-F1
#
_entry.id   AF-A0A540K7W1-F1
#
_cell.length_a   1.000
_cell.length_b   1.000
_cell.length_c   1.000
_cell.angle_alpha   90.00
_cell.angle_beta   90.00
_cell.angle_gamma   90.00
#
_symmetry.space_group_name_H-M   'P 1'
#
loop_
_entity.id
_entity.type
_entity.pdbx_description
1 polymer ?
#
loop_
_entity_poly.entity_id
_entity_poly.type
_entity_poly.pdbx_seq_one_letter_code
_entity_poly.pdbx_strand_id
1 'polypeptide(L)'
;MVAKKLRNAADEIKELLGDYDAIHVRRGDIIKTRKDRFGVNRTLHPHVDRDTHPEFILRRIEKWVPSGRTLYIASNERTPGFFSLLSVRYKLAFSSNYSHILEPVIENNYQLFMIERLILTGAKTFINTFKEDDTDLSLTDDRKKNTKVWQIPVYTMDEEGT
;
A
#
# COMPACT_ATOMS: atom_id res chain seq x y z
N MET A 1 28.64 -2.22 2.50
CA MET A 1 28.44 -1.31 3.65
C MET A 1 27.03 -0.69 3.67
N VAL A 2 26.55 -0.08 2.58
CA VAL A 2 25.20 0.53 2.50
C VAL A 2 24.08 -0.46 2.82
N ALA A 3 24.09 -1.65 2.20
CA ALA A 3 23.07 -2.67 2.45
C ALA A 3 22.96 -3.12 3.91
N LYS A 4 24.06 -3.06 4.69
CA LYS A 4 24.04 -3.39 6.13
C LYS A 4 23.36 -2.29 6.94
N LYS A 5 23.64 -1.01 6.64
CA LYS A 5 23.00 0.13 7.31
C LYS A 5 21.47 0.14 7.10
N LEU A 6 21.02 -0.10 5.87
CA LEU A 6 19.59 -0.17 5.55
C LEU A 6 18.89 -1.33 6.29
N ARG A 7 19.55 -2.49 6.41
CA ARG A 7 19.02 -3.62 7.19
C ARG A 7 18.93 -3.30 8.67
N ASN A 8 20.00 -2.75 9.26
CA ASN A 8 20.00 -2.36 10.66
C ASN A 8 18.88 -1.36 10.99
N ALA A 9 18.69 -0.34 10.14
CA ALA A 9 17.61 0.64 10.32
C ALA A 9 16.22 -0.02 10.21
N ALA A 10 16.04 -0.93 9.25
CA ALA A 10 14.79 -1.69 9.14
C ALA A 10 14.56 -2.59 10.37
N ASP A 11 15.59 -3.24 10.88
CA ASP A 11 15.52 -4.09 12.08
C ASP A 11 15.12 -3.27 13.32
N GLU A 12 15.72 -2.10 13.52
CA GLU A 12 15.37 -1.17 14.60
C GLU A 12 13.90 -0.70 14.51
N ILE A 13 13.43 -0.35 13.32
CA ILE A 13 12.02 0.04 13.12
C ILE A 13 11.06 -1.12 13.40
N LYS A 14 11.42 -2.35 13.00
CA LYS A 14 10.60 -3.54 13.30
C LYS A 14 10.52 -3.81 14.79
N GLU A 15 11.61 -3.65 15.53
CA GLU A 15 11.60 -3.77 16.99
C GLU A 15 10.68 -2.74 17.64
N LEU A 16 10.69 -1.50 17.16
CA LEU A 16 9.78 -0.44 17.64
C LEU A 16 8.31 -0.71 17.26
N LEU A 17 8.06 -1.32 16.10
CA LEU A 17 6.71 -1.72 15.67
C LEU A 17 6.15 -2.89 16.49
N GLY A 18 7.02 -3.79 16.97
CA GLY A 18 6.63 -4.97 17.74
C GLY A 18 5.93 -6.05 16.90
N ASP A 19 4.75 -6.49 17.32
CA ASP A 19 3.87 -7.35 16.51
C ASP A 19 2.93 -6.48 15.67
N TYR A 20 3.12 -6.49 14.35
CA TYR A 20 2.40 -5.63 13.40
C TYR A 20 2.05 -6.36 12.11
N ASP A 21 1.07 -5.82 11.40
CA ASP A 21 0.74 -6.17 10.02
C ASP A 21 1.11 -5.00 9.12
N ALA A 22 1.23 -5.25 7.83
CA ALA A 22 1.61 -4.23 6.90
C ALA A 22 0.88 -4.29 5.57
N ILE A 23 0.63 -3.11 5.00
CA ILE A 23 0.11 -2.95 3.66
C ILE A 23 1.08 -2.11 2.82
N HIS A 24 1.23 -2.52 1.56
CA HIS A 24 1.88 -1.70 0.54
C HIS A 24 0.81 -1.12 -0.38
N VAL A 25 0.80 0.21 -0.52
CA VAL A 25 -0.18 0.95 -1.31
C VAL A 25 0.54 1.76 -2.39
N ARG A 26 0.60 1.23 -3.60
CA ARG A 26 1.06 1.95 -4.79
C ARG A 26 -0.15 2.61 -5.44
N ARG A 27 -0.17 3.93 -5.54
CA ARG A 27 -1.25 4.74 -6.10
C ARG A 27 -0.72 5.88 -6.98
N GLY A 28 0.17 6.70 -6.43
CA GLY A 28 0.51 8.02 -6.98
C GLY A 28 1.11 8.03 -8.38
N ASP A 29 1.69 6.92 -8.84
CA ASP A 29 2.26 6.78 -10.19
C ASP A 29 1.41 5.93 -11.14
N ILE A 30 0.47 5.15 -10.61
CA ILE A 30 -0.31 4.15 -11.36
C ILE A 30 -1.73 4.60 -11.68
N ILE A 31 -2.34 5.48 -10.88
CA ILE A 31 -3.65 6.07 -11.16
C ILE A 31 -3.45 7.12 -12.26
N LYS A 32 -3.43 6.63 -13.50
CA LYS A 32 -3.31 7.45 -14.71
C LYS A 32 -4.56 7.29 -15.54
N THR A 33 -5.23 8.40 -15.79
CA THR A 33 -6.39 8.45 -16.65
C THR A 33 -6.12 9.21 -17.94
N ARG A 34 -6.72 8.78 -19.04
CA ARG A 34 -6.79 9.56 -20.29
C ARG A 34 -8.22 9.58 -20.81
N LYS A 35 -8.59 10.63 -21.53
CA LYS A 35 -9.85 10.65 -22.28
C LYS A 35 -9.68 9.94 -23.62
N ASP A 36 -10.65 9.11 -23.99
CA ASP A 36 -10.73 8.57 -25.34
C ASP A 36 -11.35 9.59 -26.32
N ARG A 37 -11.53 9.18 -27.58
CA ARG A 37 -12.12 10.03 -28.64
C ARG A 37 -13.55 10.51 -28.37
N PHE A 38 -14.22 9.91 -27.39
CA PHE A 38 -15.58 10.27 -26.96
C PHE A 38 -15.59 11.05 -25.64
N GLY A 39 -14.41 11.41 -25.11
CA GLY A 39 -14.29 12.14 -23.86
C GLY A 39 -14.41 11.27 -22.60
N VAL A 40 -14.50 9.94 -22.74
CA VAL A 40 -14.66 9.01 -21.61
C VAL A 40 -13.30 8.75 -20.96
N ASN A 41 -13.23 8.84 -19.63
CA ASN A 41 -12.02 8.53 -18.87
C ASN A 41 -11.70 7.04 -18.98
N ARG A 42 -10.43 6.73 -19.23
CA ARG A 42 -9.89 5.37 -19.27
C ARG A 42 -8.67 5.25 -18.37
N THR A 43 -8.48 4.09 -17.76
CA THR A 43 -7.33 3.72 -16.93
C THR A 43 -6.78 2.36 -17.37
N LEU A 44 -5.53 2.09 -17.02
CA LEU A 44 -4.88 0.79 -17.21
C LEU A 44 -5.16 -0.18 -16.06
N HIS A 45 -5.60 0.37 -14.93
CA HIS A 45 -5.97 -0.35 -13.72
C HIS A 45 -7.38 0.11 -13.30
N PRO A 46 -8.44 -0.56 -13.78
CA PRO A 46 -9.82 -0.14 -13.57
C PRO A 46 -10.24 -0.09 -12.10
N HIS A 47 -9.69 -0.94 -11.23
CA HIS A 47 -10.14 -1.07 -9.85
C HIS A 47 -9.18 -0.48 -8.83
N VAL A 48 -7.90 -0.30 -9.18
CA VAL A 48 -6.86 0.20 -8.25
C VAL A 48 -7.30 1.43 -7.46
N ASP A 49 -7.86 2.46 -8.11
CA ASP A 49 -8.19 3.71 -7.43
C ASP A 49 -9.25 3.48 -6.34
N ARG A 50 -10.31 2.73 -6.69
CA ARG A 50 -11.35 2.30 -5.77
C ARG A 50 -10.81 1.44 -4.65
N ASP A 51 -10.15 0.33 -5.00
CA ASP A 51 -9.74 -0.72 -4.06
C ASP A 51 -8.70 -0.24 -3.04
N THR A 52 -7.93 0.79 -3.38
CA THR A 52 -6.92 1.38 -2.49
C THR A 52 -7.39 2.66 -1.81
N HIS A 53 -8.67 3.01 -1.93
CA HIS A 53 -9.29 4.07 -1.12
C HIS A 53 -9.56 3.52 0.30
N PRO A 54 -9.38 4.32 1.38
CA PRO A 54 -9.39 3.82 2.76
C PRO A 54 -10.59 2.96 3.18
N GLU A 55 -11.81 3.30 2.74
CA GLU A 55 -13.02 2.53 3.06
C GLU A 55 -13.04 1.14 2.41
N PHE A 56 -12.44 1.00 1.23
CA PHE A 56 -12.30 -0.29 0.55
C PHE A 56 -11.16 -1.09 1.18
N ILE A 57 -10.05 -0.42 1.52
CA ILE A 57 -8.97 -1.05 2.29
C ILE A 57 -9.51 -1.63 3.60
N LEU A 58 -10.31 -0.88 4.37
CA LEU A 58 -10.91 -1.34 5.62
C LEU A 58 -11.67 -2.66 5.45
N ARG A 59 -12.58 -2.71 4.47
CA ARG A 59 -13.40 -3.90 4.17
C ARG A 59 -12.58 -5.06 3.62
N ARG A 60 -11.55 -4.77 2.83
CA ARG A 60 -10.70 -5.82 2.23
C ARG A 60 -9.84 -6.48 3.30
N ILE A 61 -9.18 -5.69 4.14
CA ILE A 61 -8.18 -6.22 5.07
C ILE A 61 -8.76 -6.74 6.39
N GLU A 62 -10.00 -6.40 6.76
CA GLU A 62 -10.64 -6.90 8.00
C GLU A 62 -10.72 -8.43 8.07
N LYS A 63 -10.72 -9.09 6.91
CA LYS A 63 -10.74 -10.56 6.78
C LYS A 63 -9.42 -11.21 7.23
N TRP A 64 -8.34 -10.43 7.27
CA TRP A 64 -6.98 -10.93 7.52
C TRP A 64 -6.33 -10.27 8.74
N VAL A 65 -6.63 -9.00 8.99
CA VAL A 65 -6.04 -8.20 10.07
C VAL A 65 -7.12 -7.87 11.11
N PRO A 66 -7.04 -8.46 12.31
CA PRO A 66 -7.94 -8.11 13.41
C PRO A 66 -7.87 -6.63 13.80
N SER A 67 -9.00 -6.09 14.27
CA SER A 67 -9.07 -4.71 14.80
C SER A 67 -8.15 -4.52 16.01
N GLY A 68 -7.64 -3.30 16.19
CA GLY A 68 -6.75 -2.88 17.27
C GLY A 68 -5.26 -3.15 17.02
N ARG A 69 -4.92 -3.84 15.93
CA ARG A 69 -3.53 -4.17 15.56
C ARG A 69 -2.80 -2.96 14.99
N THR A 70 -1.47 -2.99 15.08
CA THR A 70 -0.59 -2.02 14.43
C THR A 70 -0.52 -2.32 12.94
N LEU A 71 -0.83 -1.34 12.12
CA LEU A 71 -0.81 -1.43 10.66
C LEU A 71 0.25 -0.46 10.12
N TYR A 72 1.36 -1.01 9.66
CA TYR A 72 2.39 -0.26 8.96
C TYR A 72 2.00 -0.06 7.49
N ILE A 73 2.05 1.19 7.01
CA ILE A 73 1.62 1.55 5.66
C ILE A 73 2.80 2.13 4.89
N ALA A 74 3.29 1.38 3.90
CA ALA A 74 4.23 1.88 2.91
C ALA A 74 3.45 2.35 1.68
N SER A 75 3.54 3.63 1.33
CA SER A 75 2.72 4.20 0.26
C SER A 75 3.42 5.32 -0.49
N ASN A 76 3.10 5.48 -1.77
CA ASN A 76 3.49 6.65 -2.57
C ASN A 76 2.34 7.64 -2.80
N GLU A 77 1.24 7.51 -2.06
CA GLU A 77 0.16 8.49 -2.00
C GLU A 77 0.69 9.82 -1.41
N ARG A 78 0.30 10.93 -2.02
CA ARG A 78 0.83 12.26 -1.67
C ARG A 78 -0.14 13.08 -0.83
N THR A 79 -1.42 12.72 -0.83
CA THR A 79 -2.45 13.42 -0.09
C THR A 79 -2.24 13.23 1.41
N PRO A 80 -1.94 14.30 2.19
CA PRO A 80 -1.77 14.17 3.63
C PRO A 80 -3.05 13.64 4.28
N GLY A 81 -2.90 12.72 5.24
CA GLY A 81 -4.04 12.17 5.95
C GLY A 81 -4.95 11.27 5.12
N PHE A 82 -4.57 10.89 3.89
CA PHE A 82 -5.38 10.01 3.04
C PHE A 82 -5.81 8.74 3.77
N PHE A 83 -4.90 8.09 4.50
CA PHE A 83 -5.18 6.85 5.24
C PHE A 83 -5.80 7.06 6.64
N SER A 84 -6.14 8.29 7.02
CA SER A 84 -6.62 8.60 8.38
C SER A 84 -7.85 7.78 8.78
N LEU A 85 -8.75 7.46 7.84
CA LEU A 85 -9.94 6.64 8.11
C LEU A 85 -9.59 5.24 8.65
N LEU A 86 -8.42 4.69 8.30
CA LEU A 86 -7.98 3.39 8.81
C LEU A 86 -7.78 3.40 10.33
N SER A 87 -7.57 4.58 10.94
CA SER A 87 -7.37 4.75 12.38
C SER A 87 -8.59 4.39 13.22
N VAL A 88 -9.78 4.31 12.60
CA VAL A 88 -11.01 3.83 13.25
C VAL A 88 -10.88 2.39 13.73
N ARG A 89 -10.01 1.57 13.10
CA ARG A 89 -9.78 0.17 13.47
C ARG A 89 -8.34 -0.18 13.80
N TYR A 90 -7.35 0.53 13.27
CA TYR A 90 -5.94 0.14 13.39
C TYR A 90 -5.07 1.25 13.96
N LYS A 91 -3.98 0.87 14.64
CA LYS A 91 -2.93 1.81 15.04
C LYS A 91 -2.01 2.04 13.85
N LEU A 92 -2.07 3.21 13.23
CA LEU A 92 -1.35 3.47 11.98
C LEU A 92 0.12 3.80 12.25
N ALA A 93 1.01 3.19 11.47
CA ALA A 93 2.43 3.52 11.46
C ALA A 93 2.92 3.77 10.03
N PHE A 94 3.80 4.74 9.86
CA PHE A 94 4.37 5.17 8.59
C PHE A 94 5.88 5.35 8.74
N SER A 95 6.62 5.30 7.62
CA SER A 95 8.05 5.62 7.59
C SER A 95 8.38 6.98 8.23
N SER A 96 7.52 7.97 8.03
CA SER A 96 7.68 9.32 8.61
C SER A 96 7.66 9.33 10.14
N ASN A 97 7.04 8.34 10.82
CA ASN A 97 7.09 8.24 12.27
C ASN A 97 8.49 7.87 12.80
N TYR A 98 9.37 7.37 11.92
CA TYR A 98 10.71 6.91 12.23
C TYR A 98 11.79 7.73 11.52
N SER A 99 11.50 8.99 11.18
CA SER A 99 12.41 9.85 10.43
C SER A 99 13.79 9.99 11.08
N HIS A 100 13.86 10.02 12.41
CA HIS A 100 15.11 10.05 13.18
C HIS A 100 16.04 8.84 12.95
N ILE A 101 15.48 7.67 12.59
CA ILE A 101 16.25 6.47 12.21
C ILE A 101 16.59 6.51 10.72
N LEU A 102 15.66 7.00 9.89
CA LEU A 102 15.75 6.96 8.43
C LEU A 102 16.66 8.04 7.85
N GLU A 103 16.50 9.30 8.27
CA GLU A 103 17.22 10.47 7.73
C GLU A 103 18.75 10.30 7.73
N PRO A 104 19.39 9.71 8.76
CA PRO A 104 20.85 9.50 8.74
C PRO A 104 21.33 8.41 7.77
N VAL A 105 20.44 7.56 7.25
CA VAL A 105 20.79 6.39 6.41
C VAL A 105 20.25 6.45 5.00
N ILE A 106 19.19 7.21 4.73
CA ILE A 106 18.61 7.37 3.39
C ILE A 106 19.10 8.65 2.71
N GLU A 107 19.53 8.52 1.46
CA GLU A 107 19.97 9.60 0.59
C GLU A 107 18.96 9.86 -0.55
N ASN A 108 18.08 8.89 -0.82
CA ASN A 108 17.11 8.98 -1.92
C ASN A 108 15.92 8.03 -1.72
N ASN A 109 14.88 8.23 -2.53
CA ASN A 109 13.64 7.45 -2.48
C ASN A 109 13.83 5.95 -2.77
N TYR A 110 14.88 5.56 -3.49
CA TYR A 110 15.16 4.15 -3.74
C TYR A 110 15.62 3.45 -2.45
N GLN A 111 16.46 4.10 -1.65
CA GLN A 111 16.87 3.56 -0.34
C GLN A 111 15.70 3.53 0.65
N LEU A 112 14.83 4.55 0.65
CA LEU A 112 13.59 4.51 1.42
C LEU A 112 12.74 3.29 1.01
N PHE A 113 12.50 3.11 -0.29
CA PHE A 113 11.76 1.95 -0.80
C PHE A 113 12.39 0.61 -0.38
N MET A 114 13.73 0.51 -0.36
CA MET A 114 14.41 -0.69 0.10
C MET A 114 14.16 -0.97 1.59
N ILE A 115 14.21 0.05 2.45
CA ILE A 115 13.92 -0.09 3.89
C ILE A 115 12.46 -0.47 4.09
N GLU A 116 11.53 0.23 3.42
CA GLU A 116 10.11 -0.09 3.49
C GLU A 116 9.85 -1.54 3.09
N ARG A 117 10.50 -2.05 2.02
CA ARG A 117 10.40 -3.47 1.67
C ARG A 117 10.89 -4.40 2.76
N LEU A 118 11.99 -4.07 3.44
CA LEU A 118 12.49 -4.88 4.56
C LEU A 118 11.52 -4.88 5.76
N ILE A 119 10.92 -3.73 6.07
CA ILE A 119 9.88 -3.61 7.11
C ILE A 119 8.65 -4.42 6.71
N LEU A 120 8.18 -4.33 5.47
CA LEU A 120 7.04 -5.10 4.97
C LEU A 120 7.27 -6.61 5.11
N THR A 121 8.47 -7.11 4.78
CA THR A 121 8.81 -8.54 4.91
C THR A 121 8.89 -9.05 6.35
N GLY A 122 9.00 -8.14 7.34
CA GLY A 122 8.98 -8.51 8.77
C GLY A 122 7.59 -8.59 9.38
N ALA A 123 6.55 -8.16 8.66
CA ALA A 123 5.20 -8.12 9.17
C ALA A 123 4.60 -9.52 9.33
N LYS A 124 3.70 -9.68 10.31
CA LYS A 124 2.95 -10.93 10.51
C LYS A 124 2.07 -11.26 9.30
N THR A 125 1.30 -10.27 8.86
CA THR A 125 0.52 -10.31 7.63
C THR A 125 0.99 -9.20 6.72
N PHE A 126 1.33 -9.53 5.49
CA PHE A 126 1.72 -8.56 4.48
C PHE A 126 0.75 -8.59 3.30
N ILE A 127 0.18 -7.43 2.97
CA ILE A 127 -0.81 -7.26 1.90
C ILE A 127 -0.25 -6.31 0.85
N ASN A 128 -0.07 -6.80 -0.38
CA ASN A 128 0.40 -5.99 -1.50
C ASN A 128 -0.73 -5.17 -2.11
N THR A 129 -0.38 -4.16 -2.91
CA THR A 129 -1.37 -3.46 -3.74
C THR A 129 -1.98 -4.44 -4.74
N PHE A 130 -1.11 -5.12 -5.49
CA PHE A 130 -1.48 -6.06 -6.53
C PHE A 130 -1.13 -7.48 -6.09
N LYS A 131 -1.87 -8.45 -6.62
CA LYS A 131 -1.49 -9.86 -6.52
C LYS A 131 -0.23 -10.12 -7.35
N GLU A 132 0.84 -10.65 -6.74
CA GLU A 132 2.05 -11.08 -7.46
C GLU A 132 1.99 -12.59 -7.73
N ASP A 133 1.68 -13.37 -6.70
CA ASP A 133 1.48 -14.83 -6.74
C ASP A 133 0.11 -15.25 -6.22
N ASP A 134 -0.29 -16.51 -6.47
CA ASP A 134 -1.64 -16.98 -6.14
C ASP A 134 -1.96 -17.02 -4.64
N THR A 135 -0.93 -17.12 -3.82
CA THR A 135 -1.01 -17.14 -2.35
C THR A 135 -0.94 -15.75 -1.72
N ASP A 136 -0.65 -14.71 -2.50
CA ASP A 136 -0.47 -13.36 -1.97
C ASP A 136 -1.79 -12.71 -1.58
N LEU A 137 -1.78 -12.02 -0.45
CA LEU A 137 -2.83 -11.09 -0.08
C LEU A 137 -2.66 -9.79 -0.86
N SER A 138 -3.76 -9.28 -1.41
CA SER A 138 -3.75 -8.09 -2.24
C SER A 138 -4.97 -7.20 -2.01
N LEU A 139 -4.75 -5.89 -2.16
CA LEU A 139 -5.80 -4.88 -2.06
C LEU A 139 -6.71 -4.87 -3.29
N THR A 140 -6.13 -5.05 -4.48
CA THR A 140 -6.88 -5.14 -5.75
C THR A 140 -6.65 -6.47 -6.45
N ASP A 141 -7.69 -6.93 -7.15
CA ASP A 141 -7.63 -8.10 -8.03
C ASP A 141 -7.09 -7.75 -9.44
N ASP A 142 -6.79 -6.46 -9.70
CA ASP A 142 -6.11 -6.03 -10.91
C ASP A 142 -4.70 -6.67 -11.01
N ARG A 143 -4.29 -7.03 -12.23
CA ARG A 143 -2.94 -7.52 -12.49
C ARG A 143 -1.91 -6.41 -12.31
N LYS A 144 -0.79 -6.71 -11.64
CA LYS A 144 0.37 -5.81 -11.51
C LYS A 144 0.94 -5.38 -12.87
N LYS A 145 1.05 -6.33 -13.81
CA LYS A 145 1.47 -6.03 -15.19
C LYS A 145 0.27 -5.49 -15.96
N ASN A 146 0.41 -4.26 -16.43
CA ASN A 146 -0.55 -3.58 -17.29
C ASN A 146 -0.89 -4.44 -18.53
N THR A 147 -2.18 -4.61 -18.81
CA THR A 147 -2.70 -5.33 -19.99
C THR A 147 -2.48 -4.58 -21.31
N LYS A 148 -2.00 -3.33 -21.25
CA LYS A 148 -1.98 -2.30 -22.32
C LYS A 148 -3.38 -1.93 -22.83
N VAL A 149 -4.43 -2.46 -22.20
CA VAL A 149 -5.83 -2.19 -22.54
C VAL A 149 -6.35 -1.10 -21.62
N TRP A 150 -6.85 -0.03 -22.22
CA TRP A 150 -7.44 1.10 -21.51
C TRP A 150 -8.92 0.84 -21.27
N GLN A 151 -9.31 0.74 -20.00
CA GLN A 151 -10.63 0.33 -19.54
C GLN A 151 -11.34 1.49 -18.83
N ILE A 152 -12.66 1.41 -18.68
CA ILE A 152 -13.41 2.37 -17.86
C ILE A 152 -13.04 2.15 -16.39
N PRO A 153 -12.67 3.19 -15.64
CA PRO A 153 -12.46 3.07 -14.19
C PRO A 153 -13.74 2.64 -13.49
N VAL A 154 -13.59 1.79 -12.48
CA VAL A 154 -14.68 1.30 -11.65
C VAL A 154 -14.58 1.97 -10.29
N TYR A 155 -15.63 2.71 -9.91
CA TYR A 155 -15.69 3.46 -8.64
C TYR A 155 -16.72 2.91 -7.66
N THR A 156 -17.65 2.08 -8.14
CA THR A 156 -18.70 1.46 -7.33
C THR A 156 -18.24 0.13 -6.77
N MET A 157 -18.76 -0.22 -5.59
CA MET A 157 -18.72 -1.60 -5.11
C MET A 157 -19.58 -2.43 -6.06
N ASP A 158 -19.15 -3.64 -6.41
CA ASP A 158 -20.11 -4.62 -6.90
C ASP A 158 -21.07 -4.87 -5.74
N GLU A 159 -22.38 -4.65 -5.94
CA GLU A 159 -23.38 -5.04 -4.96
C GLU A 159 -23.18 -6.54 -4.71
N GLU A 160 -22.92 -6.93 -3.46
CA GLU A 160 -22.93 -8.34 -3.10
C GLU A 160 -24.29 -8.87 -3.53
N GLY A 161 -24.29 -9.74 -4.55
CA GLY A 161 -25.50 -10.40 -5.03
C GLY A 161 -26.22 -11.00 -3.83
N THR A 162 -27.48 -10.60 -3.67
CA THR A 162 -28.39 -11.11 -2.64
C THR A 162 -28.67 -12.59 -2.81
#